data_AF-A0ABD6SCC2-F1
#
_entry.id   AF-A0ABD6SCC2-F1
#
_cell.length_a   1.000
_cell.length_b   1.000
_cell.length_c   1.000
_cell.angle_alpha   90.00
_cell.angle_beta   90.00
_cell.angle_gamma   90.00
#
_symmetry.space_group_name_H-M   'P 1'
#
loop_
_entity.id
_entity.type
_entity.pdbx_description
1 polymer ?
#
loop_
_entity_poly.entity_id
_entity_poly.type
_entity_poly.pdbx_seq_one_letter_code
_entity_poly.pdbx_strand_id
1 'polypeptide(L)'
;MTEKQSKLVKEKKKRNIRTRWEGLGKKKQQRAVVGLSVVLAVGISAGMAVGLTHEKKGYSEKDVVKVTTNVKAYDKALDKVKVDAEVKKVADKKVVVDTGTAEGKKEISLSPASAKAITLVSKVPADNAEAMRNTAKELEVLMQEVVPSMQTAEIRDMANKIPEMKKVQLTGMSILQEYLGMANDLRVTADKLEQGTDEEKGRVPGAIEYVKKRADKLKLFEADYAEAKKQAEKIK
;
A
#
# COMPACT_ATOMS: atom_id res chain seq x y z
N MET A 1 -28.62 -32.69 18.43
CA MET A 1 -27.19 -32.97 18.68
C MET A 1 -26.90 -32.75 20.15
N THR A 2 -26.37 -33.75 20.86
CA THR A 2 -26.08 -33.68 22.30
C THR A 2 -24.73 -33.00 22.57
N GLU A 3 -24.62 -32.31 23.71
CA GLU A 3 -23.44 -31.50 24.11
C GLU A 3 -22.08 -32.23 24.01
N LYS A 4 -22.08 -33.57 24.11
CA LYS A 4 -20.86 -34.39 24.00
C LYS A 4 -20.26 -34.41 22.59
N GLN A 5 -21.06 -34.26 21.52
CA GLN A 5 -20.54 -34.21 20.15
C GLN A 5 -19.93 -32.84 19.78
N SER A 6 -20.40 -31.75 20.40
CA SER A 6 -19.92 -30.39 20.10
C SER A 6 -18.52 -30.12 20.69
N LYS A 7 -18.16 -30.77 21.81
CA LYS A 7 -16.82 -30.66 22.42
C LYS A 7 -15.72 -31.38 21.61
N LEU A 8 -16.02 -32.56 21.07
CA LEU A 8 -15.07 -33.35 20.25
C LEU A 8 -14.72 -32.68 18.91
N VAL A 9 -15.68 -31.98 18.29
CA VAL A 9 -15.43 -31.22 17.05
C VAL A 9 -14.57 -29.98 17.34
N LYS A 10 -14.80 -29.30 18.47
CA LYS A 10 -13.99 -28.13 18.86
C LYS A 10 -12.55 -28.49 19.24
N GLU A 11 -12.31 -29.63 19.88
CA GLU A 11 -10.94 -30.09 20.19
C GLU A 11 -10.16 -30.55 18.95
N LYS A 12 -10.80 -31.29 18.02
CA LYS A 12 -10.14 -31.67 16.76
C LYS A 12 -9.79 -30.45 15.90
N LYS A 13 -10.63 -29.41 15.88
CA LYS A 13 -10.33 -28.15 15.18
C LYS A 13 -9.17 -27.37 15.81
N LYS A 14 -9.04 -27.37 17.15
CA LYS A 14 -7.92 -26.70 17.84
C LYS A 14 -6.57 -27.42 17.67
N ARG A 15 -6.54 -28.76 17.63
CA ARG A 15 -5.27 -29.50 17.43
C ARG A 15 -4.74 -29.38 16.00
N ASN A 16 -5.61 -29.34 14.98
CA ASN A 16 -5.15 -29.34 13.58
C ASN A 16 -4.54 -28.00 13.10
N ILE A 17 -4.77 -26.91 13.84
CA ILE A 17 -4.14 -25.60 13.56
C ILE A 17 -2.74 -25.52 14.20
N ARG A 18 -2.52 -26.25 15.29
CA ARG A 18 -1.28 -26.18 16.08
C ARG A 18 -0.13 -26.94 15.44
N THR A 19 -0.40 -27.97 14.64
CA THR A 19 0.62 -28.88 14.09
C THR A 19 1.16 -28.50 12.71
N ARG A 20 0.73 -27.39 12.09
CA ARG A 20 1.20 -27.02 10.74
C ARG A 20 2.40 -26.06 10.70
N TRP A 21 2.92 -25.65 11.86
CA TRP A 21 4.02 -24.67 11.94
C TRP A 21 5.39 -25.26 12.26
N GLU A 22 5.46 -26.50 12.76
CA GLU A 22 6.73 -27.09 13.24
C GLU A 22 7.65 -27.63 12.13
N GLY A 23 7.28 -27.53 10.86
CA GLY A 23 8.09 -28.02 9.73
C GLY A 23 8.70 -26.94 8.82
N LEU A 24 8.45 -25.66 9.08
CA LEU A 24 8.89 -24.57 8.19
C LEU A 24 10.11 -23.86 8.80
N GLY A 25 11.29 -24.12 8.25
CA GLY A 25 12.53 -23.48 8.68
C GLY A 25 12.42 -21.96 8.80
N LYS A 26 13.11 -21.38 9.79
CA LYS A 26 12.97 -19.97 10.25
C LYS A 26 12.86 -18.91 9.13
N LYS A 27 13.53 -19.10 7.98
CA LYS A 27 13.47 -18.21 6.82
C LYS A 27 12.11 -18.21 6.08
N LYS A 28 11.40 -19.33 6.03
CA LYS A 28 10.07 -19.43 5.40
C LYS A 28 8.96 -18.89 6.31
N GLN A 29 9.10 -19.03 7.63
CA GLN A 29 8.18 -18.42 8.59
C GLN A 29 8.22 -16.89 8.51
N GLN A 30 9.40 -16.27 8.36
CA GLN A 30 9.50 -14.81 8.18
C GLN A 30 8.80 -14.31 6.90
N ARG A 31 8.94 -15.01 5.76
CA ARG A 31 8.23 -14.66 4.52
C ARG A 31 6.72 -14.80 4.63
N ALA A 32 6.24 -15.82 5.34
CA ALA A 32 4.81 -16.00 5.61
C ALA A 32 4.26 -14.93 6.56
N VAL A 33 5.04 -14.48 7.55
CA VAL A 33 4.66 -13.39 8.46
C VAL A 33 4.60 -12.05 7.73
N VAL A 34 5.52 -11.77 6.80
CA VAL A 34 5.45 -10.58 5.93
C VAL A 34 4.24 -10.66 4.99
N GLY A 35 3.94 -11.84 4.43
CA GLY A 35 2.73 -12.03 3.61
C GLY A 35 1.42 -11.93 4.41
N LEU A 36 1.38 -12.40 5.65
CA LEU A 36 0.18 -12.37 6.50
C LEU A 36 -0.07 -11.00 7.14
N SER A 37 0.98 -10.22 7.41
CA SER A 37 0.84 -8.84 7.90
C SER A 37 0.33 -7.88 6.84
N VAL A 38 0.56 -8.17 5.54
CA VAL A 38 -0.12 -7.46 4.45
C VAL A 38 -1.61 -7.83 4.42
N VAL A 39 -1.99 -9.10 4.59
CA VAL A 39 -3.41 -9.53 4.55
C VAL A 39 -4.23 -9.05 5.75
N LEU A 40 -3.66 -9.00 6.95
CA LEU A 40 -4.35 -8.43 8.13
C LEU A 40 -4.55 -6.91 8.02
N ALA A 41 -3.79 -6.22 7.17
CA ALA A 41 -3.92 -4.79 6.95
C ALA A 41 -5.07 -4.46 5.95
N VAL A 42 -5.52 -5.40 5.11
CA VAL A 42 -6.61 -5.16 4.13
C VAL A 42 -8.01 -5.47 4.71
N GLY A 43 -8.10 -6.10 5.88
CA GLY A 43 -9.32 -6.73 6.38
C GLY A 43 -10.24 -5.93 7.32
N ILE A 44 -10.32 -4.60 7.22
CA ILE A 44 -11.36 -3.82 7.94
C ILE A 44 -11.94 -2.74 7.01
N SER A 45 -12.91 -3.13 6.19
CA SER A 45 -13.82 -2.17 5.56
C SER A 45 -15.16 -2.84 5.24
N ALA A 46 -15.92 -3.17 6.27
CA ALA A 46 -17.38 -3.24 6.20
C ALA A 46 -17.95 -3.23 7.63
N GLY A 47 -18.55 -2.09 8.03
CA GLY A 47 -19.39 -1.99 9.21
C GLY A 47 -18.72 -1.33 10.42
N MET A 48 -18.92 -0.01 10.55
CA MET A 48 -19.60 0.60 11.70
C MET A 48 -19.61 2.12 11.49
N ALA A 49 -20.66 2.59 10.82
CA ALA A 49 -21.20 3.91 11.06
C ALA A 49 -22.33 3.73 12.08
N VAL A 50 -22.07 3.90 13.38
CA VAL A 50 -23.10 4.28 14.38
C VAL A 50 -22.43 5.00 15.55
N GLY A 51 -22.73 6.29 15.69
CA GLY A 51 -22.83 7.00 16.96
C GLY A 51 -21.55 7.25 17.75
N LEU A 52 -20.94 8.44 17.59
CA LEU A 52 -20.14 9.03 18.66
C LEU A 52 -20.57 10.48 18.89
N THR A 53 -21.30 10.63 19.97
CA THR A 53 -21.42 11.83 20.81
C THR A 53 -20.12 12.63 20.86
N HIS A 54 -20.26 13.96 20.77
CA HIS A 54 -19.17 14.91 20.99
C HIS A 54 -18.65 14.81 22.43
N GLU A 55 -17.64 13.99 22.68
CA GLU A 55 -16.63 14.28 23.70
C GLU A 55 -15.39 14.81 22.98
N LYS A 56 -15.24 16.14 22.91
CA LYS A 56 -13.97 16.78 22.62
C LYS A 56 -13.03 16.53 23.81
N LYS A 57 -12.42 15.35 23.89
CA LYS A 57 -11.14 15.18 24.59
C LYS A 57 -10.07 15.54 23.57
N GLY A 58 -9.51 16.74 23.70
CA GLY A 58 -8.35 17.15 22.90
C GLY A 58 -7.25 16.11 22.99
N TYR A 59 -6.56 15.85 21.89
CA TYR A 59 -5.43 14.93 21.87
C TYR A 59 -4.36 15.39 22.85
N SER A 60 -3.67 14.45 23.51
CA SER A 60 -2.59 14.83 24.41
C SER A 60 -1.43 15.42 23.60
N GLU A 61 -0.73 16.40 24.16
CA GLU A 61 0.42 17.05 23.50
C GLU A 61 1.51 16.03 23.09
N LYS A 62 1.67 14.95 23.87
CA LYS A 62 2.57 13.83 23.55
C LYS A 62 2.13 13.07 22.30
N ASP A 63 0.83 12.94 22.10
CA ASP A 63 0.25 12.27 20.95
C ASP A 63 0.43 13.14 19.70
N VAL A 64 0.27 14.47 19.82
CA VAL A 64 0.50 15.48 18.77
C VAL A 64 1.96 15.55 18.31
N VAL A 65 2.93 15.60 19.24
CA VAL A 65 4.36 15.64 18.87
C VAL A 65 4.76 14.39 18.07
N LYS A 66 4.22 13.21 18.43
CA LYS A 66 4.44 11.96 17.70
C LYS A 66 3.84 11.94 16.30
N VAL A 67 2.74 12.68 16.07
CA VAL A 67 2.19 12.86 14.72
C VAL A 67 3.23 13.47 13.77
N THR A 68 3.92 14.52 14.21
CA THR A 68 4.92 15.22 13.37
C THR A 68 6.18 14.41 13.10
N THR A 69 6.57 13.51 14.02
CA THR A 69 7.74 12.65 13.85
C THR A 69 7.52 11.58 12.80
N ASN A 70 6.33 10.99 12.76
CA ASN A 70 5.97 9.92 11.81
C ASN A 70 5.99 10.39 10.36
N VAL A 71 5.47 11.60 10.15
CA VAL A 71 5.45 12.26 8.85
C VAL A 71 6.85 12.48 8.27
N LYS A 72 7.83 12.83 9.11
CA LYS A 72 9.22 13.07 8.69
C LYS A 72 9.96 11.78 8.35
N ALA A 73 9.57 10.65 8.93
CA ALA A 73 10.18 9.35 8.65
C ALA A 73 9.92 8.91 7.20
N TYR A 74 8.73 9.24 6.66
CA TYR A 74 8.40 9.01 5.26
C TYR A 74 9.27 9.85 4.32
N ASP A 75 9.36 11.16 4.54
CA ASP A 75 10.21 12.04 3.71
C ASP A 75 11.67 11.55 3.67
N LYS A 76 12.21 11.14 4.83
CA LYS A 76 13.57 10.57 4.90
C LYS A 76 13.75 9.24 4.17
N ALA A 77 12.70 8.43 4.05
CA ALA A 77 12.78 7.21 3.25
C ALA A 77 12.77 7.53 1.76
N LEU A 78 12.03 8.57 1.35
CA LEU A 78 12.04 9.03 -0.02
C LEU A 78 13.42 9.53 -0.47
N ASP A 79 14.19 10.14 0.44
CA ASP A 79 15.58 10.57 0.15
C ASP A 79 16.50 9.40 -0.23
N LYS A 80 16.16 8.16 0.16
CA LYS A 80 16.94 6.96 -0.16
C LYS A 80 16.61 6.38 -1.54
N VAL A 81 15.49 6.77 -2.13
CA VAL A 81 15.08 6.29 -3.43
C VAL A 81 16.00 6.92 -4.48
N LYS A 82 16.73 6.08 -5.22
CA LYS A 82 17.59 6.57 -6.31
C LYS A 82 16.73 7.13 -7.43
N VAL A 83 16.90 8.42 -7.69
CA VAL A 83 16.19 9.20 -8.71
C VAL A 83 17.12 9.42 -9.91
N ASP A 84 16.73 8.89 -11.07
CA ASP A 84 17.36 9.24 -12.34
C ASP A 84 16.77 10.54 -12.93
N ALA A 85 17.35 11.05 -14.01
CA ALA A 85 16.95 12.33 -14.60
C ALA A 85 15.51 12.36 -15.12
N GLU A 86 14.95 11.23 -15.55
CA GLU A 86 13.57 11.17 -16.05
C GLU A 86 12.58 11.12 -14.90
N VAL A 87 12.87 10.31 -13.87
CA VAL A 87 12.10 10.29 -12.64
C VAL A 87 12.12 11.65 -11.97
N LYS A 88 13.28 12.33 -11.95
CA LYS A 88 13.42 13.67 -11.37
C LYS A 88 12.50 14.67 -12.05
N LYS A 89 12.41 14.65 -13.39
CA LYS A 89 11.48 15.51 -14.13
C LYS A 89 10.02 15.28 -13.72
N VAL A 90 9.63 14.04 -13.48
CA VAL A 90 8.27 13.68 -13.05
C VAL A 90 8.03 14.08 -11.59
N ALA A 91 9.02 13.91 -10.71
CA ALA A 91 8.93 14.28 -9.29
C ALA A 91 8.89 15.80 -9.07
N ASP A 92 9.76 16.54 -9.78
CA ASP A 92 9.89 18.00 -9.67
C ASP A 92 8.70 18.72 -10.33
N LYS A 93 8.03 18.08 -11.28
CA LYS A 93 6.83 18.62 -11.90
C LYS A 93 5.67 18.51 -10.92
N LYS A 94 5.14 19.65 -10.50
CA LYS A 94 3.86 19.69 -9.79
C LYS A 94 2.79 19.09 -10.69
N VAL A 95 2.16 18.02 -10.21
CA VAL A 95 1.07 17.36 -10.90
C VAL A 95 -0.24 17.96 -10.40
N VAL A 96 -1.05 18.45 -11.33
CA VAL A 96 -2.40 18.90 -11.03
C VAL A 96 -3.30 17.67 -10.96
N VAL A 97 -3.90 17.45 -9.81
CA VAL A 97 -4.80 16.33 -9.54
C VAL A 97 -6.18 16.88 -9.20
N ASP A 98 -7.20 16.39 -9.90
CA ASP A 98 -8.59 16.62 -9.52
C ASP A 98 -8.94 15.64 -8.40
N THR A 99 -9.15 16.16 -7.20
CA THR A 99 -9.38 15.35 -6.01
C THR A 99 -10.86 15.05 -5.80
N GLY A 100 -11.77 15.55 -6.65
CA GLY A 100 -13.21 15.38 -6.49
C GLY A 100 -13.78 16.00 -5.20
N THR A 101 -13.01 16.85 -4.52
CA THR A 101 -13.39 17.58 -3.30
C THR A 101 -13.78 19.02 -3.62
N ALA A 102 -14.37 19.74 -2.65
CA ALA A 102 -14.79 21.13 -2.81
C ALA A 102 -13.66 22.10 -3.21
N GLU A 103 -12.40 21.71 -3.01
CA GLU A 103 -11.21 22.48 -3.41
C GLU A 103 -10.82 22.28 -4.90
N GLY A 104 -11.50 21.38 -5.64
CA GLY A 104 -11.43 21.24 -7.09
C GLY A 104 -10.16 20.54 -7.60
N LYS A 105 -9.04 21.28 -7.68
CA LYS A 105 -7.77 20.78 -8.25
C LYS A 105 -6.59 21.18 -7.37
N LYS A 106 -5.73 20.21 -7.03
CA LYS A 106 -4.52 20.44 -6.21
C LYS A 106 -3.27 20.19 -7.03
N GLU A 107 -2.33 21.12 -6.93
CA GLU A 107 -0.95 20.89 -7.34
C GLU A 107 -0.22 20.12 -6.24
N ILE A 108 0.29 18.95 -6.59
CA ILE A 108 1.06 18.10 -5.68
C ILE A 108 2.44 17.79 -6.26
N SER A 109 3.44 17.77 -5.40
CA SER A 109 4.74 17.21 -5.74
C SER A 109 4.68 15.70 -5.51
N LEU A 110 5.05 14.92 -6.52
CA LEU A 110 5.10 13.46 -6.37
C LEU A 110 6.32 13.06 -5.55
N SER A 111 6.16 12.03 -4.74
CA SER A 111 7.31 11.40 -4.11
C SER A 111 8.25 10.80 -5.17
N PRO A 112 9.57 10.80 -4.93
CA PRO A 112 10.54 10.08 -5.75
C PRO A 112 10.15 8.63 -6.06
N ALA A 113 9.58 7.91 -5.09
CA ALA A 113 9.12 6.54 -5.24
C ALA A 113 7.95 6.44 -6.24
N SER A 114 6.92 7.27 -6.06
CA SER A 114 5.74 7.26 -6.93
C SER A 114 6.08 7.73 -8.35
N ALA A 115 6.92 8.75 -8.49
CA ALA A 115 7.42 9.21 -9.78
C ALA A 115 8.19 8.10 -10.51
N LYS A 116 9.00 7.32 -9.77
CA LYS A 116 9.76 6.21 -10.33
C LYS A 116 8.84 5.08 -10.76
N ALA A 117 7.88 4.69 -9.93
CA ALA A 117 6.89 3.67 -10.29
C ALA A 117 6.10 4.04 -11.55
N ILE A 118 5.61 5.28 -11.65
CA ILE A 118 4.91 5.79 -12.85
C ILE A 118 5.82 5.70 -14.08
N THR A 119 7.06 6.17 -13.97
CA THR A 119 8.02 6.16 -15.08
C THR A 119 8.33 4.73 -15.53
N LEU A 120 8.60 3.82 -14.59
CA LEU A 120 8.88 2.41 -14.89
C LEU A 120 7.71 1.73 -15.61
N VAL A 121 6.50 1.87 -15.07
CA VAL A 121 5.30 1.25 -15.65
C VAL A 121 4.97 1.84 -17.03
N SER A 122 5.17 3.15 -17.23
CA SER A 122 4.89 3.81 -18.51
C SER A 122 5.71 3.22 -19.68
N LYS A 123 6.89 2.69 -19.38
CA LYS A 123 7.84 2.12 -20.36
C LYS A 123 7.67 0.63 -20.58
N VAL A 124 6.79 -0.06 -19.85
CA VAL A 124 6.59 -1.50 -20.02
C VAL A 124 5.97 -1.77 -21.38
N PRO A 125 6.65 -2.50 -22.28
CA PRO A 125 6.11 -2.86 -23.56
C PRO A 125 5.20 -4.09 -23.44
N ALA A 126 4.15 -4.15 -24.26
CA ALA A 126 3.12 -5.20 -24.18
C ALA A 126 3.55 -6.56 -24.76
N ASP A 127 4.67 -6.61 -25.46
CA ASP A 127 5.22 -7.77 -26.14
C ASP A 127 6.43 -8.38 -25.42
N ASN A 128 6.81 -7.86 -24.25
CA ASN A 128 7.98 -8.33 -23.51
C ASN A 128 7.64 -8.76 -22.06
N ALA A 129 7.50 -10.06 -21.86
CA ALA A 129 7.22 -10.65 -20.55
C ALA A 129 8.36 -10.45 -19.55
N GLU A 130 9.62 -10.43 -20.01
CA GLU A 130 10.77 -10.20 -19.14
C GLU A 130 10.76 -8.76 -18.58
N ALA A 131 10.48 -7.78 -19.44
CA ALA A 131 10.32 -6.39 -19.02
C ALA A 131 9.22 -6.24 -17.97
N MET A 132 8.06 -6.88 -18.17
CA MET A 132 6.96 -6.89 -17.19
C MET A 132 7.41 -7.46 -15.83
N ARG A 133 8.12 -8.60 -15.83
CA ARG A 133 8.62 -9.24 -14.60
C ARG A 133 9.69 -8.40 -13.90
N ASN A 134 10.58 -7.77 -14.65
CA ASN A 134 11.62 -6.91 -14.09
C ASN A 134 11.02 -5.65 -13.49
N THR A 135 10.07 -5.00 -14.17
CA THR A 135 9.32 -3.88 -13.60
C THR A 135 8.53 -4.31 -12.35
N ALA A 136 7.91 -5.50 -12.34
CA ALA A 136 7.23 -6.01 -11.16
C ALA A 136 8.18 -6.23 -9.96
N LYS A 137 9.43 -6.64 -10.19
CA LYS A 137 10.44 -6.75 -9.12
C LYS A 137 10.85 -5.37 -8.61
N GLU A 138 11.08 -4.42 -9.52
CA GLU A 138 11.46 -3.06 -9.12
C GLU A 138 10.36 -2.36 -8.31
N LEU A 139 9.08 -2.56 -8.67
CA LEU A 139 7.95 -2.05 -7.88
C LEU A 139 7.92 -2.64 -6.45
N GLU A 140 8.25 -3.92 -6.28
CA GLU A 140 8.38 -4.53 -4.95
C GLU A 140 9.55 -3.98 -4.15
N VAL A 141 10.68 -3.71 -4.81
CA VAL A 141 11.84 -3.08 -4.16
C VAL A 141 11.47 -1.68 -3.67
N LEU A 142 10.84 -0.86 -4.52
CA LEU A 142 10.35 0.47 -4.13
C LEU A 142 9.37 0.38 -2.96
N MET A 143 8.44 -0.57 -3.00
CA MET A 143 7.53 -0.81 -1.88
C MET A 143 8.32 -1.15 -0.60
N GLN A 144 9.28 -2.06 -0.66
CA GLN A 144 10.09 -2.47 0.50
C GLN A 144 10.93 -1.31 1.07
N GLU A 145 11.43 -0.40 0.24
CA GLU A 145 12.16 0.79 0.67
C GLU A 145 11.26 1.75 1.48
N VAL A 146 9.98 1.84 1.09
CA VAL A 146 9.04 2.84 1.62
C VAL A 146 8.18 2.31 2.77
N VAL A 147 7.88 1.00 2.80
CA VAL A 147 7.06 0.33 3.84
C VAL A 147 7.48 0.70 5.26
N PRO A 148 8.77 0.65 5.66
CA PRO A 148 9.16 0.90 7.05
C PRO A 148 8.75 2.27 7.56
N SER A 149 8.67 3.26 6.66
CA SER A 149 8.28 4.63 7.01
C SER A 149 6.79 4.89 6.91
N MET A 150 6.07 4.19 6.05
CA MET A 150 4.61 4.30 5.95
C MET A 150 3.86 3.45 6.99
N GLN A 151 4.51 2.43 7.56
CA GLN A 151 3.93 1.48 8.52
C GLN A 151 4.78 1.34 9.79
N THR A 152 5.27 2.47 10.32
CA THR A 152 6.00 2.48 11.60
C THR A 152 5.13 1.88 12.71
N ALA A 153 5.76 1.30 13.74
CA ALA A 153 5.02 0.82 14.92
C ALA A 153 4.20 1.96 15.55
N GLU A 154 4.77 3.16 15.57
CA GLU A 154 4.12 4.38 16.05
C GLU A 154 2.86 4.74 15.22
N ILE A 155 2.91 4.66 13.89
CA ILE A 155 1.72 4.88 13.04
C ILE A 155 0.63 3.87 13.40
N ARG A 156 0.97 2.59 13.59
CA ARG A 156 -0.01 1.55 13.95
C ARG A 156 -0.64 1.78 15.33
N ASP A 157 0.17 2.17 16.31
CA ASP A 157 -0.29 2.36 17.68
C ASP A 157 -1.12 3.65 17.83
N MET A 158 -0.74 4.70 17.10
CA MET A 158 -1.42 6.01 17.15
C MET A 158 -2.66 6.08 16.27
N ALA A 159 -2.75 5.28 15.19
CA ALA A 159 -3.92 5.27 14.32
C ALA A 159 -5.22 4.87 15.04
N ASN A 160 -5.14 4.14 16.15
CA ASN A 160 -6.32 3.79 16.95
C ASN A 160 -6.69 4.87 17.99
N LYS A 161 -5.85 5.91 18.14
CA LYS A 161 -5.99 6.97 19.15
C LYS A 161 -6.24 8.34 18.52
N ILE A 162 -5.66 8.59 17.35
CA ILE A 162 -5.78 9.85 16.60
C ILE A 162 -6.37 9.54 15.21
N PRO A 163 -7.62 9.96 14.92
CA PRO A 163 -8.25 9.93 13.61
C PRO A 163 -7.38 10.39 12.44
N GLU A 164 -6.63 11.47 12.59
CA GLU A 164 -5.76 12.00 11.53
C GLU A 164 -4.59 11.04 11.26
N MET A 165 -4.03 10.39 12.29
CA MET A 165 -3.04 9.32 12.10
C MET A 165 -3.66 8.08 11.45
N LYS A 166 -4.93 7.79 11.71
CA LYS A 166 -5.65 6.73 10.99
C LYS A 166 -5.72 7.05 9.51
N LYS A 167 -6.02 8.29 9.14
CA LYS A 167 -6.06 8.75 7.75
C LYS A 167 -4.67 8.66 7.09
N VAL A 168 -3.60 9.09 7.78
CA VAL A 168 -2.20 8.94 7.32
C VAL A 168 -1.85 7.46 7.11
N GLN A 169 -2.21 6.59 8.06
CA GLN A 169 -1.98 5.15 7.95
C GLN A 169 -2.68 4.56 6.71
N LEU A 170 -3.98 4.83 6.56
CA LEU A 170 -4.80 4.25 5.49
C LEU A 170 -4.33 4.73 4.12
N THR A 171 -4.08 6.02 3.95
CA THR A 171 -3.59 6.58 2.68
C THR A 171 -2.20 6.07 2.33
N GLY A 172 -1.30 5.92 3.32
CA GLY A 172 0.00 5.28 3.11
C GLY A 172 -0.14 3.82 2.67
N MET A 173 -1.08 3.07 3.26
CA MET A 173 -1.37 1.69 2.84
C MET A 173 -1.91 1.61 1.42
N SER A 174 -2.75 2.55 1.00
CA SER A 174 -3.26 2.61 -0.38
C SER A 174 -2.11 2.75 -1.38
N ILE A 175 -1.11 3.60 -1.11
CA ILE A 175 0.08 3.72 -1.97
C ILE A 175 0.82 2.39 -2.07
N LEU A 176 1.06 1.71 -0.93
CA LEU A 176 1.73 0.40 -0.90
C LEU A 176 0.93 -0.68 -1.65
N GLN A 177 -0.40 -0.67 -1.52
CA GLN A 177 -1.28 -1.60 -2.22
C GLN A 177 -1.23 -1.41 -3.73
N GLU A 178 -1.09 -0.18 -4.22
CA GLU A 178 -0.97 0.07 -5.65
C GLU A 178 0.35 -0.44 -6.21
N TYR A 179 1.49 -0.28 -5.50
CA TYR A 179 2.75 -0.89 -5.93
C TYR A 179 2.65 -2.42 -6.06
N LEU A 180 2.08 -3.07 -5.05
CA LEU A 180 1.92 -4.52 -5.05
C LEU A 180 0.90 -4.97 -6.11
N GLY A 181 -0.20 -4.23 -6.27
CA GLY A 181 -1.23 -4.48 -7.27
C GLY A 181 -0.65 -4.44 -8.68
N MET A 182 0.07 -3.38 -9.03
CA MET A 182 0.75 -3.27 -10.32
C MET A 182 1.78 -4.38 -10.53
N ALA A 183 2.59 -4.70 -9.52
CA ALA A 183 3.58 -5.77 -9.63
C ALA A 183 2.91 -7.13 -9.91
N ASN A 184 1.80 -7.44 -9.24
CA ASN A 184 1.05 -8.67 -9.47
C ASN A 184 0.38 -8.68 -10.84
N ASP A 185 -0.25 -7.58 -11.24
CA ASP A 185 -0.89 -7.45 -12.54
C ASP A 185 0.13 -7.66 -13.68
N LEU A 186 1.34 -7.12 -13.55
CA LEU A 186 2.44 -7.31 -14.50
C LEU A 186 2.91 -8.76 -14.55
N ARG A 187 3.07 -9.45 -13.41
CA ARG A 187 3.46 -10.88 -13.40
C ARG A 187 2.42 -11.76 -14.08
N VAL A 188 1.15 -11.59 -13.71
CA VAL A 188 0.05 -12.35 -14.32
C VAL A 188 -0.03 -12.07 -15.81
N THR A 189 0.19 -10.82 -16.22
CA THR A 189 0.20 -10.44 -17.65
C THR A 189 1.38 -11.05 -18.40
N ALA A 190 2.57 -11.08 -17.78
CA ALA A 190 3.75 -11.73 -18.34
C ALA A 190 3.53 -13.24 -18.55
N ASP A 191 2.93 -13.91 -17.55
CA ASP A 191 2.64 -15.34 -17.64
C ASP A 191 1.61 -15.65 -18.74
N LYS A 192 0.58 -14.79 -18.90
CA LYS A 192 -0.37 -14.89 -20.02
C LYS A 192 0.29 -14.65 -21.37
N LEU A 193 1.23 -13.71 -21.45
CA LEU A 193 1.94 -13.43 -22.70
C LEU A 193 2.82 -14.61 -23.15
N GLU A 194 3.45 -15.32 -22.22
CA GLU A 194 4.31 -16.47 -22.55
C GLU A 194 3.52 -17.77 -22.73
N GLN A 195 2.60 -18.06 -21.82
CA GLN A 195 1.97 -19.38 -21.67
C GLN A 195 0.47 -19.39 -21.95
N GLY A 196 -0.14 -18.22 -22.16
CA GLY A 196 -1.57 -18.10 -22.42
C GLY A 196 -1.97 -18.55 -23.82
N THR A 197 -3.28 -18.70 -23.98
CA THR A 197 -3.93 -18.86 -25.30
C THR A 197 -3.78 -17.61 -26.16
N ASP A 198 -4.01 -17.72 -27.47
CA ASP A 198 -3.97 -16.56 -28.38
C ASP A 198 -4.99 -15.48 -27.97
N GLU A 199 -6.15 -15.89 -27.43
CA GLU A 199 -7.14 -14.97 -26.87
C GLU A 199 -6.61 -14.22 -25.65
N GLU A 200 -5.89 -14.88 -24.75
CA GLU A 200 -5.29 -14.26 -23.57
C GLU A 200 -4.14 -13.33 -23.94
N LYS A 201 -3.30 -13.74 -24.90
CA LYS A 201 -2.23 -12.90 -25.46
C LYS A 201 -2.80 -11.65 -26.13
N GLY A 202 -3.91 -11.78 -26.87
CA GLY A 202 -4.62 -10.65 -27.47
C GLY A 202 -5.13 -9.61 -26.45
N ARG A 203 -5.30 -9.99 -25.17
CA ARG A 203 -5.72 -9.08 -24.09
C ARG A 203 -4.55 -8.39 -23.37
N VAL A 204 -3.30 -8.83 -23.58
CA VAL A 204 -2.11 -8.30 -22.91
C VAL A 204 -1.94 -6.79 -23.09
N PRO A 205 -2.09 -6.21 -24.31
CA PRO A 205 -1.96 -4.76 -24.48
C PRO A 205 -2.95 -3.97 -23.62
N GLY A 206 -4.21 -4.44 -23.54
CA GLY A 206 -5.24 -3.82 -22.69
C GLY A 206 -4.92 -3.92 -21.19
N ALA A 207 -4.35 -5.05 -20.76
CA ALA A 207 -3.90 -5.23 -19.38
C ALA A 207 -2.75 -4.29 -19.03
N ILE A 208 -1.76 -4.12 -19.91
CA ILE A 208 -0.66 -3.16 -19.70
C ILE A 208 -1.16 -1.72 -19.64
N GLU A 209 -2.07 -1.32 -20.53
CA GLU A 209 -2.68 0.02 -20.46
C GLU A 209 -3.48 0.23 -19.18
N TYR A 210 -4.15 -0.80 -18.65
CA TYR A 210 -4.78 -0.74 -17.34
C TYR A 210 -3.75 -0.51 -16.22
N VAL A 211 -2.62 -1.22 -16.23
CA VAL A 211 -1.55 -1.03 -15.23
C VAL A 211 -0.95 0.37 -15.32
N LYS A 212 -0.76 0.94 -16.52
CA LYS A 212 -0.31 2.33 -16.70
C LYS A 212 -1.29 3.33 -16.09
N LYS A 213 -2.59 3.19 -16.38
CA LYS A 213 -3.64 4.02 -15.78
C LYS A 213 -3.70 3.86 -14.26
N ARG A 214 -3.41 2.66 -13.75
CA ARG A 214 -3.32 2.38 -12.32
C ARG A 214 -2.13 3.10 -11.70
N ALA A 215 -0.96 3.08 -12.34
CA ALA A 215 0.21 3.83 -11.89
C ALA A 215 -0.08 5.33 -11.78
N ASP A 216 -0.82 5.90 -12.73
CA ASP A 216 -1.25 7.31 -12.66
C ASP A 216 -2.10 7.63 -11.43
N LYS A 217 -2.82 6.66 -10.85
CA LYS A 217 -3.59 6.88 -9.61
C LYS A 217 -2.71 7.10 -8.38
N LEU A 218 -1.42 6.77 -8.43
CA LEU A 218 -0.48 7.14 -7.36
C LEU A 218 -0.48 8.65 -7.12
N LYS A 219 -0.75 9.47 -8.15
CA LYS A 219 -0.93 10.92 -8.01
C LYS A 219 -2.07 11.27 -7.04
N LEU A 220 -3.21 10.57 -7.13
CA LEU A 220 -4.35 10.78 -6.23
C LEU A 220 -3.99 10.37 -4.79
N PHE A 221 -3.38 9.20 -4.62
CA PHE A 221 -3.05 8.71 -3.29
C PHE A 221 -1.96 9.53 -2.60
N GLU A 222 -0.99 10.06 -3.35
CA GLU A 222 0.01 11.01 -2.83
C GLU A 222 -0.63 12.35 -2.42
N ALA A 223 -1.64 12.81 -3.16
CA ALA A 223 -2.42 14.00 -2.78
C ALA A 223 -3.16 13.79 -1.47
N ASP A 224 -3.86 12.66 -1.34
CA ASP A 224 -4.58 12.28 -0.13
C ASP A 224 -3.64 12.11 1.07
N TYR A 225 -2.48 11.47 0.84
CA TYR A 225 -1.45 11.30 1.86
C TYR A 225 -0.87 12.65 2.31
N ALA A 226 -0.56 13.55 1.38
CA ALA A 226 -0.08 14.89 1.69
C ALA A 226 -1.12 15.71 2.46
N GLU A 227 -2.41 15.58 2.14
CA GLU A 227 -3.48 16.22 2.89
C GLU A 227 -3.64 15.63 4.29
N ALA A 228 -3.62 14.30 4.41
CA ALA A 228 -3.68 13.61 5.70
C ALA A 228 -2.50 14.06 6.59
N LYS A 229 -1.30 14.15 6.02
CA LYS A 229 -0.10 14.69 6.66
C LYS A 229 -0.32 16.12 7.16
N LYS A 230 -0.83 17.02 6.32
CA LYS A 230 -1.14 18.40 6.71
C LYS A 230 -2.19 18.49 7.82
N GLN A 231 -3.22 17.65 7.79
CA GLN A 231 -4.24 17.59 8.84
C GLN A 231 -3.63 17.13 10.16
N ALA A 232 -2.76 16.12 10.10
CA ALA A 232 -2.04 15.61 11.25
C ALA A 232 -1.08 16.67 11.87
N GLU A 233 -0.44 17.50 11.05
CA GLU A 233 0.43 18.61 11.51
C GLU A 233 -0.34 19.77 12.18
N LYS A 234 -1.63 19.94 11.87
CA LYS A 234 -2.48 21.04 12.39
C LYS A 234 -2.98 20.82 13.82
N ILE A 235 -2.74 19.66 14.42
CA ILE A 235 -3.21 19.30 15.77
C ILE A 235 -2.34 19.94 16.88
N LYS A 236 -1.52 20.96 16.55
CA LYS A 236 -0.67 21.67 17.52
C LYS A 236 -1.47 22.43 18.58
#